data_AF-A0A4V4HWR5-F1
#
_entry.id   AF-A0A4V4HWR5-F1
#
_cell.length_a   1.000
_cell.length_b   1.000
_cell.length_c   1.000
_cell.angle_alpha   90.00
_cell.angle_beta   90.00
_cell.angle_gamma   90.00
#
_symmetry.space_group_name_H-M   'P 1'
#
loop_
_entity.id
_entity.type
_entity.pdbx_description
1 polymer ?
#
loop_
_entity_poly.entity_id
_entity_poly.type
_entity_poly.pdbx_seq_one_letter_code
_entity_poly.pdbx_strand_id
1 'polypeptide(L)'
;MKKLSLKYYLWAIAFVFAVHVHAQQESNGLLVFDPPSDQFIPIVLQSHKGLPRFGARDNYKIQNNTGKTPGRTVRPVRGSYDTEKSKEVGLGYRNFSLLLGLKYRTPFMGDLDRERLTTISGNMSQEQRNSAYLQNYLRNQIAQSMGTGPVCENANRGANEFERIRNYKAFIEQCLDPLVQWSQSFFKNEKMVGYHVSTLHVGNNYDFDQKGYWLVHPLQLNDVFFLKPSGIHSMTFLPSASFETELMKKTSSKNHVDFFLQMDEGTAERLMKEGISKLYLVKKIKMVYSGKPLSRPNDRLEFNYSHVNKEMDVYLDEALTQHFTTLSMDNLILKTP
;
A
#
# COMPACT_ATOMS: atom_id res chain seq x y z
N MET A 1 -66.75 16.68 -5.96
CA MET A 1 -66.58 16.06 -4.62
C MET A 1 -66.56 14.55 -4.73
N LYS A 2 -65.38 13.94 -4.82
CA LYS A 2 -65.13 12.53 -4.49
C LYS A 2 -63.75 12.49 -3.83
N LYS A 3 -63.74 12.13 -2.54
CA LYS A 3 -62.53 11.95 -1.72
C LYS A 3 -61.76 10.73 -2.26
N LEU A 4 -60.57 10.93 -2.80
CA LEU A 4 -59.62 9.82 -2.99
C LEU A 4 -58.80 9.70 -1.70
N SER A 5 -58.89 8.53 -1.08
CA SER A 5 -58.31 8.23 0.22
C SER A 5 -56.79 8.15 0.16
N LEU A 6 -56.15 9.02 0.92
CA LEU A 6 -54.72 9.09 1.21
C LEU A 6 -54.28 7.91 2.12
N LYS A 7 -54.40 6.65 1.66
CA LYS A 7 -54.04 5.47 2.46
C LYS A 7 -53.25 4.36 1.74
N TYR A 8 -52.80 4.55 0.50
CA TYR A 8 -52.02 3.53 -0.23
C TYR A 8 -50.84 4.09 -1.03
N TYR A 9 -49.97 4.89 -0.38
CA TYR A 9 -48.67 5.28 -0.93
C TYR A 9 -47.58 5.29 0.16
N LEU A 10 -47.51 4.19 0.93
CA LEU A 10 -46.48 3.97 1.95
C LEU A 10 -45.81 2.59 1.83
N TRP A 11 -45.79 2.02 0.62
CA TRP A 11 -45.01 0.83 0.29
C TRP A 11 -44.36 1.04 -1.08
N ALA A 12 -43.03 0.83 -1.13
CA ALA A 12 -42.06 1.26 -2.15
C ALA A 12 -41.72 2.75 -2.04
N ILE A 13 -40.53 3.19 -1.61
CA ILE A 13 -39.19 2.63 -1.82
C ILE A 13 -38.38 2.95 -0.55
N ALA A 14 -38.31 1.99 0.38
CA ALA A 14 -37.18 1.87 1.28
C ALA A 14 -36.11 1.06 0.53
N PHE A 15 -35.46 1.69 -0.46
CA PHE A 15 -34.17 1.17 -0.92
C PHE A 15 -33.20 1.54 0.19
N VAL A 16 -33.09 0.62 1.14
CA VAL A 16 -32.01 0.55 2.11
C VAL A 16 -30.73 0.48 1.28
N PHE A 17 -30.14 1.65 0.98
CA PHE A 17 -28.72 1.75 0.78
C PHE A 17 -28.09 1.37 2.12
N ALA A 18 -28.03 0.06 2.40
CA ALA A 18 -27.01 -0.49 3.27
C ALA A 18 -25.70 -0.31 2.52
N VAL A 19 -25.22 0.93 2.47
CA VAL A 19 -23.79 1.17 2.36
C VAL A 19 -23.24 0.52 3.62
N HIS A 20 -22.89 -0.75 3.51
CA HIS A 20 -21.95 -1.35 4.44
C HIS A 20 -20.72 -0.48 4.31
N VAL A 21 -20.60 0.49 5.21
CA VAL A 21 -19.33 1.14 5.50
C VAL A 21 -18.50 -0.02 6.03
N HIS A 22 -17.76 -0.68 5.13
CA HIS A 22 -16.88 -1.78 5.46
C HIS A 22 -15.97 -1.23 6.56
N ALA A 23 -16.18 -1.73 7.78
CA ALA A 23 -15.74 -1.06 8.98
C ALA A 23 -14.22 -1.15 9.02
N GLN A 24 -13.56 -0.01 9.13
CA GLN A 24 -12.15 0.02 9.45
C GLN A 24 -12.04 -0.24 10.95
N GLN A 25 -11.55 -1.41 11.34
CA GLN A 25 -11.27 -1.71 12.75
C GLN A 25 -9.77 -1.54 13.02
N GLU A 26 -9.42 -0.78 14.06
CA GLU A 26 -8.05 -0.70 14.56
C GLU A 26 -7.90 -1.61 15.79
N SER A 27 -6.86 -2.44 15.79
CA SER A 27 -6.47 -3.26 16.94
C SER A 27 -4.99 -3.59 16.88
N ASN A 28 -4.26 -3.41 18.00
CA ASN A 28 -2.86 -3.81 18.14
C ASN A 28 -1.92 -3.33 17.01
N GLY A 29 -2.09 -2.08 16.55
CA GLY A 29 -1.27 -1.49 15.49
C GLY A 29 -1.58 -2.02 14.09
N LEU A 30 -2.78 -2.57 13.88
CA LEU A 30 -3.28 -3.02 12.57
C LEU A 30 -4.57 -2.28 12.21
N LEU A 31 -4.74 -2.02 10.91
CA LEU A 31 -6.00 -1.62 10.29
C LEU A 31 -6.54 -2.79 9.48
N VAL A 32 -7.76 -3.21 9.78
CA VAL A 32 -8.47 -4.26 9.06
C VAL A 32 -9.55 -3.62 8.20
N PHE A 33 -9.61 -4.00 6.93
CA PHE A 33 -10.70 -3.67 6.02
C PHE A 33 -11.47 -4.95 5.73
N ASP A 34 -12.70 -4.98 6.21
CA ASP A 34 -13.57 -6.13 6.04
C ASP A 34 -13.91 -6.36 4.56
N PRO A 35 -13.94 -7.63 4.12
CA PRO A 35 -14.38 -8.01 2.78
C PRO A 35 -15.91 -7.92 2.67
N PRO A 36 -16.46 -7.85 1.43
CA PRO A 36 -17.91 -7.80 1.22
C PRO A 36 -18.61 -9.14 1.53
N SER A 37 -17.86 -10.23 1.66
CA SER A 37 -18.36 -11.56 2.06
C SER A 37 -17.21 -12.45 2.53
N ASP A 38 -17.54 -13.63 3.05
CA ASP A 38 -16.59 -14.70 3.41
C ASP A 38 -15.87 -15.32 2.20
N GLN A 39 -16.24 -14.92 0.97
CA GLN A 39 -15.57 -15.33 -0.26
C GLN A 39 -14.27 -14.55 -0.54
N PHE A 40 -13.92 -13.59 0.32
CA PHE A 40 -12.65 -12.87 0.20
C PHE A 40 -11.87 -12.77 1.51
N ILE A 41 -10.55 -12.77 1.40
CA ILE A 41 -9.64 -12.51 2.52
C ILE A 41 -9.74 -11.03 2.93
N PRO A 42 -9.86 -10.70 4.23
CA PRO A 42 -9.76 -9.33 4.71
C PRO A 42 -8.42 -8.69 4.36
N ILE A 43 -8.39 -7.37 4.23
CA ILE A 43 -7.13 -6.64 4.02
C ILE A 43 -6.62 -6.15 5.36
N VAL A 44 -5.42 -6.58 5.73
CA VAL A 44 -4.77 -6.19 6.99
C VAL A 44 -3.52 -5.36 6.71
N LEU A 45 -3.56 -4.09 7.10
CA LEU A 45 -2.43 -3.16 6.98
C LEU A 45 -1.87 -2.85 8.36
N GLN A 46 -0.61 -2.46 8.44
CA GLN A 46 -0.08 -1.90 9.68
C GLN A 46 -0.63 -0.49 9.89
N SER A 47 -0.83 -0.11 11.15
CA SER A 47 -1.20 1.23 11.57
C SER A 47 -0.08 1.90 12.35
N HIS A 48 -0.06 3.22 12.32
CA HIS A 48 0.66 4.03 13.28
C HIS A 48 -0.22 5.22 13.63
N LYS A 49 -0.48 5.44 14.92
CA LYS A 49 -1.35 6.54 15.41
C LYS A 49 -2.70 6.61 14.67
N GLY A 50 -3.37 5.46 14.47
CA GLY A 50 -4.70 5.39 13.83
C GLY A 50 -4.74 5.50 12.31
N LEU A 51 -3.58 5.60 11.64
CA LEU A 51 -3.49 5.77 10.19
C LEU A 51 -2.70 4.64 9.55
N PRO A 52 -2.97 4.28 8.28
CA PRO A 52 -2.23 3.25 7.59
C PRO A 52 -0.75 3.63 7.51
N ARG A 53 0.10 2.67 7.86
CA ARG A 53 1.55 2.71 7.71
C ARG A 53 1.90 2.16 6.33
N PHE A 54 2.91 2.71 5.69
CA PHE A 54 3.44 2.29 4.40
C PHE A 54 4.97 2.34 4.42
N GLY A 55 5.62 1.73 3.41
CA GLY A 55 7.07 1.71 3.31
C GLY A 55 7.68 0.56 4.11
N ALA A 56 8.72 0.85 4.90
CA ALA A 56 9.35 -0.14 5.77
C ALA A 56 8.34 -0.66 6.81
N ARG A 57 8.11 -1.97 6.79
CA ARG A 57 7.13 -2.68 7.63
C ARG A 57 7.81 -3.28 8.85
N ASP A 58 7.06 -3.41 9.94
CA ASP A 58 7.45 -4.29 11.04
C ASP A 58 7.27 -5.74 10.56
N ASN A 59 8.36 -6.52 10.54
CA ASN A 59 8.33 -7.90 10.08
C ASN A 59 7.97 -8.88 11.20
N TYR A 60 7.68 -8.38 12.40
CA TYR A 60 7.36 -9.13 13.61
C TYR A 60 8.38 -10.24 13.87
N LYS A 61 9.66 -9.95 13.62
CA LYS A 61 10.71 -10.95 13.75
C LYS A 61 10.85 -11.34 15.21
N ILE A 62 10.76 -12.65 15.48
CA ILE A 62 11.14 -13.19 16.78
C ILE A 62 12.66 -13.04 16.88
N GLN A 63 13.11 -12.11 17.71
CA GLN A 63 14.53 -12.03 18.06
C GLN A 63 14.86 -13.26 18.90
N ASN A 64 15.46 -14.28 18.28
CA ASN A 64 16.07 -15.37 19.03
C ASN A 64 17.26 -14.79 19.77
N ASN A 65 17.05 -14.46 21.03
CA ASN A 65 18.06 -13.97 21.96
C ASN A 65 19.00 -15.13 22.36
N THR A 66 19.67 -15.75 21.38
CA THR A 66 20.83 -16.58 21.67
C THR A 66 21.98 -15.63 21.95
N GLY A 67 22.27 -15.35 23.23
CA GLY A 67 23.26 -14.39 23.72
C GLY A 67 24.69 -14.58 23.18
N LYS A 68 24.87 -14.35 21.88
CA LYS A 68 26.15 -14.34 21.18
C LYS A 68 26.41 -12.93 20.69
N THR A 69 27.63 -12.52 21.01
CA THR A 69 28.26 -11.20 20.93
C THR A 69 27.85 -10.35 19.71
N PRO A 70 27.59 -9.05 19.89
CA PRO A 70 27.23 -8.12 18.82
C PRO A 70 28.49 -7.75 18.04
N GLY A 71 28.73 -8.41 16.91
CA GLY A 71 29.94 -8.14 16.11
C GLY A 71 29.95 -8.73 14.71
N ARG A 72 28.94 -9.51 14.34
CA ARG A 72 28.68 -9.88 12.96
C ARG A 72 27.20 -9.66 12.75
N THR A 73 26.84 -8.99 11.65
CA THR A 73 25.52 -9.11 11.03
C THR A 73 25.01 -10.50 11.34
N VAL A 74 23.97 -10.61 12.17
CA VAL A 74 23.27 -11.88 12.36
C VAL A 74 22.82 -12.22 10.95
N ARG A 75 23.62 -13.04 10.25
CA ARG A 75 23.20 -13.62 8.98
C ARG A 75 21.84 -14.20 9.32
N PRO A 76 20.76 -13.82 8.62
CA PRO A 76 19.46 -14.37 8.91
C PRO A 76 19.65 -15.87 9.02
N VAL A 77 19.33 -16.43 10.19
CA VAL A 77 19.42 -17.87 10.40
C VAL A 77 18.72 -18.46 9.18
N ARG A 78 19.40 -19.37 8.48
CA ARG A 78 18.82 -20.07 7.33
C ARG A 78 17.52 -20.72 7.85
N GLY A 79 16.37 -20.11 7.55
CA GLY A 79 15.08 -20.43 8.20
C GLY A 79 14.49 -19.39 9.16
N SER A 80 14.87 -18.11 9.13
CA SER A 80 14.07 -17.02 9.73
C SER A 80 12.76 -16.90 8.94
N TYR A 81 11.77 -17.70 9.31
CA TYR A 81 10.46 -17.67 8.69
C TYR A 81 9.76 -16.36 9.04
N ASP A 82 9.18 -15.70 8.03
CA ASP A 82 8.19 -14.66 8.29
C ASP A 82 7.11 -15.25 9.19
N THR A 83 6.80 -14.54 10.27
CA THR A 83 5.68 -14.91 11.14
C THR A 83 4.39 -14.90 10.34
N GLU A 84 3.39 -15.65 10.80
CA GLU A 84 2.07 -15.64 10.18
C GLU A 84 1.51 -14.22 10.05
N LYS A 85 1.71 -13.41 11.11
CA LYS A 85 1.36 -11.98 11.13
C LYS A 85 2.09 -11.16 10.05
N SER A 86 3.39 -11.41 9.83
CA SER A 86 4.16 -10.73 8.77
C SER A 86 3.65 -11.10 7.38
N LYS A 87 3.31 -12.39 7.16
CA LYS A 87 2.75 -12.87 5.89
C LYS A 87 1.37 -12.28 5.63
N GLU A 88 0.52 -12.25 6.64
CA GLU A 88 -0.83 -11.67 6.59
C GLU A 88 -0.77 -10.19 6.21
N VAL A 89 0.06 -9.40 6.90
CA VAL A 89 0.29 -7.99 6.57
C VAL A 89 0.86 -7.85 5.17
N GLY A 90 1.82 -8.70 4.78
CA GLY A 90 2.40 -8.70 3.44
C GLY A 90 1.36 -8.92 2.33
N LEU A 91 0.45 -9.87 2.55
CA LEU A 91 -0.68 -10.14 1.69
C LEU A 91 -1.67 -8.97 1.68
N GLY A 92 -1.92 -8.34 2.84
CA GLY A 92 -2.76 -7.15 2.96
C GLY A 92 -2.29 -5.99 2.10
N TYR A 93 -0.99 -5.63 2.13
CA TYR A 93 -0.45 -4.58 1.25
C TYR A 93 -0.59 -4.93 -0.24
N ARG A 94 -0.41 -6.22 -0.60
CA ARG A 94 -0.63 -6.70 -1.96
C ARG A 94 -2.09 -6.52 -2.38
N ASN A 95 -3.01 -7.01 -1.55
CA ASN A 95 -4.45 -6.97 -1.80
C ASN A 95 -4.98 -5.54 -1.86
N PHE A 96 -4.51 -4.66 -0.99
CA PHE A 96 -4.79 -3.22 -1.05
C PHE A 96 -4.35 -2.60 -2.38
N SER A 97 -3.12 -2.90 -2.84
CA SER A 97 -2.62 -2.44 -4.14
C SER A 97 -3.45 -2.98 -5.30
N LEU A 98 -3.93 -4.23 -5.22
CA LEU A 98 -4.80 -4.83 -6.23
C LEU A 98 -6.18 -4.18 -6.26
N LEU A 99 -6.84 -3.98 -5.14
CA LEU A 99 -8.13 -3.31 -5.14
C LEU A 99 -8.01 -1.87 -5.63
N LEU A 100 -6.93 -1.16 -5.28
CA LEU A 100 -6.67 0.16 -5.84
C LEU A 100 -6.49 0.08 -7.37
N GLY A 101 -5.77 -0.93 -7.86
CA GLY A 101 -5.62 -1.19 -9.28
C GLY A 101 -6.95 -1.48 -9.99
N LEU A 102 -7.84 -2.25 -9.34
CA LEU A 102 -9.18 -2.57 -9.82
C LEU A 102 -10.05 -1.31 -9.90
N LYS A 103 -10.05 -0.48 -8.85
CA LYS A 103 -10.80 0.79 -8.78
C LYS A 103 -10.58 1.62 -10.04
N TYR A 104 -9.34 1.91 -10.40
CA TYR A 104 -9.02 2.75 -11.56
C TYR A 104 -9.14 2.05 -12.91
N ARG A 105 -9.27 0.72 -12.94
CA ARG A 105 -9.52 -0.05 -14.18
C ARG A 105 -11.00 -0.25 -14.47
N THR A 106 -11.88 0.12 -13.54
CA THR A 106 -13.35 0.06 -13.70
C THR A 106 -13.85 0.66 -15.01
N PRO A 107 -13.33 1.81 -15.51
CA PRO A 107 -13.76 2.36 -16.80
C PRO A 107 -13.57 1.43 -18.01
N PHE A 108 -12.64 0.48 -17.95
CA PHE A 108 -12.40 -0.49 -19.03
C PHE A 108 -13.25 -1.76 -18.91
N MET A 109 -14.07 -1.90 -17.85
CA MET A 109 -14.86 -3.12 -17.62
C MET A 109 -15.98 -3.32 -18.65
N GLY A 110 -16.31 -2.30 -19.45
CA GLY A 110 -17.19 -2.44 -20.60
C GLY A 110 -16.59 -3.35 -21.69
N ASP A 111 -15.26 -3.40 -21.79
CA ASP A 111 -14.57 -4.22 -22.79
C ASP A 111 -14.38 -5.68 -22.32
N LEU A 112 -14.68 -5.99 -21.06
CA LEU A 112 -14.49 -7.32 -20.49
C LEU A 112 -15.49 -8.31 -21.11
N ASP A 113 -15.01 -9.30 -21.86
CA ASP A 113 -15.83 -10.43 -22.29
C ASP A 113 -16.19 -11.29 -21.06
N ARG A 114 -17.44 -11.22 -20.65
CA ARG A 114 -17.99 -11.92 -19.47
C ARG A 114 -18.36 -13.38 -19.77
N GLU A 115 -18.48 -13.74 -21.03
CA GLU A 115 -19.01 -15.03 -21.47
C GLU A 115 -17.92 -16.02 -21.88
N ARG A 116 -16.78 -15.53 -22.35
CA ARG A 116 -15.71 -16.37 -22.89
C ARG A 116 -14.34 -15.91 -22.44
N LEU A 117 -13.41 -16.87 -22.40
CA LEU A 117 -11.99 -16.55 -22.22
C LEU A 117 -11.47 -15.92 -23.51
N THR A 118 -10.81 -14.76 -23.37
CA THR A 118 -10.27 -14.05 -24.53
C THR A 118 -8.99 -14.73 -25.01
N THR A 119 -8.99 -15.20 -26.25
CA THR A 119 -7.81 -15.82 -26.89
C THR A 119 -6.85 -14.76 -27.42
N ILE A 120 -5.59 -14.82 -27.00
CA ILE A 120 -4.56 -13.88 -27.44
C ILE A 120 -4.10 -14.21 -28.86
N SER A 121 -4.12 -13.22 -29.76
CA SER A 121 -3.62 -13.34 -31.14
C SER A 121 -2.97 -12.04 -31.61
N GLY A 122 -2.24 -12.09 -32.74
CA GLY A 122 -1.55 -10.91 -33.28
C GLY A 122 -2.49 -9.78 -33.76
N ASN A 123 -3.72 -10.13 -34.16
CA ASN A 123 -4.68 -9.21 -34.81
C ASN A 123 -5.89 -8.87 -33.90
N MET A 124 -5.66 -8.69 -32.60
CA MET A 124 -6.73 -8.34 -31.65
C MET A 124 -7.14 -6.87 -31.74
N SER A 125 -8.46 -6.61 -31.68
CA SER A 125 -9.00 -5.28 -31.46
C SER A 125 -8.60 -4.72 -30.10
N GLN A 126 -8.75 -3.41 -29.88
CA GLN A 126 -8.42 -2.79 -28.59
C GLN A 126 -9.31 -3.35 -27.46
N GLU A 127 -10.61 -3.55 -27.71
CA GLU A 127 -11.54 -4.18 -26.78
C GLU A 127 -11.07 -5.59 -26.39
N GLN A 128 -10.68 -6.42 -27.36
CA GLN A 128 -10.15 -7.75 -27.08
C GLN A 128 -8.85 -7.70 -26.26
N ARG A 129 -7.95 -6.75 -26.55
CA ARG A 129 -6.72 -6.55 -25.77
C ARG A 129 -7.04 -6.14 -24.33
N ASN A 130 -8.00 -5.25 -24.14
CA ASN A 130 -8.47 -4.80 -22.83
C ASN A 130 -9.11 -5.96 -22.06
N SER A 131 -10.01 -6.72 -22.70
CA SER A 131 -10.60 -7.93 -22.15
C SER A 131 -9.55 -8.94 -21.69
N ALA A 132 -8.59 -9.30 -22.56
CA ALA A 132 -7.54 -10.26 -22.24
C ALA A 132 -6.71 -9.82 -21.02
N TYR A 133 -6.37 -8.53 -20.94
CA TYR A 133 -5.68 -7.97 -19.79
C TYR A 133 -6.53 -8.03 -18.52
N LEU A 134 -7.79 -7.58 -18.57
CA LEU A 134 -8.69 -7.55 -17.42
C LEU A 134 -8.99 -8.96 -16.91
N GLN A 135 -9.24 -9.91 -17.80
CA GLN A 135 -9.41 -11.31 -17.45
C GLN A 135 -8.16 -11.86 -16.74
N ASN A 136 -6.97 -11.59 -17.27
CA ASN A 136 -5.72 -11.98 -16.63
C ASN A 136 -5.53 -11.31 -15.26
N TYR A 137 -5.86 -10.03 -15.13
CA TYR A 137 -5.79 -9.27 -13.89
C TYR A 137 -6.71 -9.85 -12.81
N LEU A 138 -7.99 -10.06 -13.15
CA LEU A 138 -8.99 -10.63 -12.25
C LEU A 138 -8.63 -12.06 -11.84
N ARG A 139 -8.28 -12.91 -12.80
CA ARG A 139 -8.03 -14.34 -12.57
C ARG A 139 -6.69 -14.64 -11.90
N ASN A 140 -5.61 -14.01 -12.36
CA ASN A 140 -4.25 -14.34 -11.93
C ASN A 140 -3.72 -13.42 -10.83
N GLN A 141 -4.45 -12.34 -10.50
CA GLN A 141 -4.02 -11.45 -9.42
C GLN A 141 -5.07 -11.36 -8.34
N ILE A 142 -6.29 -10.91 -8.67
CA ILE A 142 -7.34 -10.71 -7.66
C ILE A 142 -7.77 -12.05 -7.07
N ALA A 143 -8.31 -12.97 -7.88
CA ALA A 143 -8.81 -14.26 -7.42
C ALA A 143 -7.74 -15.08 -6.67
N GLN A 144 -6.53 -15.17 -7.22
CA GLN A 144 -5.42 -15.89 -6.58
C GLN A 144 -4.99 -15.28 -5.24
N SER A 145 -5.07 -13.96 -5.09
CA SER A 145 -4.59 -13.27 -3.88
C SER A 145 -5.66 -13.11 -2.80
N MET A 146 -6.92 -13.04 -3.20
CA MET A 146 -8.02 -12.58 -2.35
C MET A 146 -9.17 -13.56 -2.26
N GLY A 147 -9.35 -14.48 -3.21
CA GLY A 147 -10.47 -15.41 -3.19
C GLY A 147 -10.34 -16.44 -2.08
N THR A 148 -11.36 -16.53 -1.23
CA THR A 148 -11.59 -17.64 -0.30
C THR A 148 -12.84 -18.36 -0.75
N GLY A 149 -12.82 -19.69 -0.80
CA GLY A 149 -13.98 -20.48 -1.23
C GLY A 149 -14.00 -20.84 -2.71
N PRO A 150 -14.84 -21.83 -3.07
CA PRO A 150 -14.67 -22.60 -4.30
C PRO A 150 -14.98 -21.79 -5.57
N VAL A 151 -15.73 -20.69 -5.49
CA VAL A 151 -16.04 -19.87 -6.67
C VAL A 151 -14.96 -18.81 -6.89
N CYS A 152 -14.68 -18.00 -5.87
CA CYS A 152 -13.75 -16.88 -6.04
C CYS A 152 -12.28 -17.30 -6.08
N GLU A 153 -11.89 -18.42 -5.46
CA GLU A 153 -10.53 -18.96 -5.55
C GLU A 153 -10.24 -19.63 -6.90
N ASN A 154 -11.25 -20.27 -7.51
CA ASN A 154 -11.07 -21.12 -8.69
C ASN A 154 -11.27 -20.39 -10.03
N ALA A 155 -11.36 -19.06 -10.05
CA ALA A 155 -11.60 -18.26 -11.26
C ALA A 155 -10.66 -18.56 -12.45
N ASN A 156 -9.49 -19.16 -12.19
CA ASN A 156 -8.50 -19.56 -13.20
C ASN A 156 -8.19 -21.07 -13.23
N ARG A 157 -8.93 -21.91 -12.49
CA ARG A 157 -8.62 -23.33 -12.35
C ARG A 157 -9.55 -24.19 -13.19
N GLY A 158 -9.06 -25.35 -13.62
CA GLY A 158 -9.83 -26.34 -14.37
C GLY A 158 -8.94 -27.25 -15.22
N ALA A 159 -9.25 -28.54 -15.23
CA ALA A 159 -8.50 -29.57 -15.95
C ALA A 159 -8.61 -29.40 -17.48
N ASN A 160 -9.71 -28.83 -17.97
CA ASN A 160 -9.97 -28.60 -19.38
C ASN A 160 -10.61 -27.23 -19.64
N GLU A 161 -10.80 -26.89 -20.92
CA GLU A 161 -11.32 -25.59 -21.34
C GLU A 161 -12.76 -25.34 -20.87
N PHE A 162 -13.64 -26.34 -20.93
CA PHE A 162 -15.03 -26.20 -20.49
C PHE A 162 -15.10 -25.87 -18.99
N GLU A 163 -14.29 -26.54 -18.18
CA GLU A 163 -14.21 -26.26 -16.76
C GLU A 163 -13.67 -24.86 -16.47
N ARG A 164 -12.62 -24.42 -17.19
CA ARG A 164 -12.08 -23.06 -17.03
C ARG A 164 -13.11 -21.99 -17.40
N ILE A 165 -13.87 -22.19 -18.49
CA ILE A 165 -14.94 -21.26 -18.89
C ILE A 165 -16.05 -21.23 -17.82
N ARG A 166 -16.49 -22.39 -17.34
CA ARG A 166 -17.50 -22.48 -16.29
C ARG A 166 -17.08 -21.74 -15.02
N ASN A 167 -15.86 -21.99 -14.55
CA ASN A 167 -15.34 -21.35 -13.34
C ASN A 167 -15.12 -19.84 -13.53
N TYR A 168 -14.71 -19.42 -14.73
CA TYR A 168 -14.63 -18.00 -15.08
C TYR A 168 -16.00 -17.32 -15.01
N LYS A 169 -17.03 -17.89 -15.65
CA LYS A 169 -18.39 -17.34 -15.60
C LYS A 169 -18.92 -17.23 -14.17
N ALA A 170 -18.74 -18.29 -13.37
CA ALA A 170 -19.15 -18.28 -11.97
C ALA A 170 -18.46 -17.15 -11.18
N PHE A 171 -17.16 -16.91 -11.41
CA PHE A 171 -16.46 -15.78 -10.82
C PHE A 171 -17.03 -14.42 -11.26
N ILE A 172 -17.30 -14.26 -12.56
CA ILE A 172 -17.86 -13.01 -13.09
C ILE A 172 -19.25 -12.72 -12.50
N GLU A 173 -20.09 -13.75 -12.41
CA GLU A 173 -21.47 -13.63 -11.90
C GLU A 173 -21.52 -13.37 -10.40
N GLN A 174 -20.63 -13.98 -9.61
CA GLN A 174 -20.76 -14.01 -8.15
C GLN A 174 -19.72 -13.16 -7.41
N CYS A 175 -18.53 -12.97 -7.99
CA CYS A 175 -17.40 -12.35 -7.31
C CYS A 175 -17.07 -10.95 -7.84
N LEU A 176 -17.25 -10.68 -9.15
CA LEU A 176 -16.76 -9.46 -9.78
C LEU A 176 -17.43 -8.19 -9.23
N ASP A 177 -18.75 -8.15 -9.20
CA ASP A 177 -19.47 -6.94 -8.79
C ASP A 177 -19.21 -6.57 -7.31
N PRO A 178 -19.22 -7.52 -6.35
CA PRO A 178 -18.78 -7.25 -4.97
C PRO A 178 -17.34 -6.72 -4.89
N LEU A 179 -16.40 -7.27 -5.66
CA LEU A 179 -15.01 -6.80 -5.69
C LEU A 179 -14.90 -5.38 -6.24
N VAL A 180 -15.62 -5.07 -7.32
CA VAL A 180 -15.65 -3.71 -7.89
C VAL A 180 -16.21 -2.74 -6.86
N GLN A 181 -17.33 -3.07 -6.21
CA GLN A 181 -17.91 -2.21 -5.16
C GLN A 181 -16.96 -2.03 -3.98
N TRP A 182 -16.32 -3.10 -3.51
CA TRP A 182 -15.35 -3.02 -2.42
C TRP A 182 -14.15 -2.15 -2.81
N SER A 183 -13.65 -2.26 -4.04
CA SER A 183 -12.54 -1.43 -4.53
C SER A 183 -12.85 0.07 -4.50
N GLN A 184 -14.11 0.47 -4.72
CA GLN A 184 -14.53 1.87 -4.67
C GLN A 184 -14.55 2.45 -3.25
N SER A 185 -14.59 1.59 -2.22
CA SER A 185 -14.56 2.01 -0.82
C SER A 185 -13.18 2.52 -0.38
N PHE A 186 -12.11 2.13 -1.08
CA PHE A 186 -10.74 2.54 -0.81
C PHE A 186 -10.42 3.89 -1.47
N PHE A 187 -9.51 4.64 -0.84
CA PHE A 187 -8.97 5.87 -1.41
C PHE A 187 -10.10 6.87 -1.79
N LYS A 188 -11.04 7.07 -0.85
CA LYS A 188 -12.22 7.92 -1.05
C LYS A 188 -11.81 9.33 -1.44
N ASN A 189 -12.56 9.95 -2.35
CA ASN A 189 -12.26 11.28 -2.91
C ASN A 189 -10.85 11.37 -3.52
N GLU A 190 -10.35 10.25 -4.05
CA GLU A 190 -9.06 10.14 -4.73
C GLU A 190 -7.88 10.53 -3.84
N LYS A 191 -8.04 10.37 -2.51
CA LYS A 191 -7.07 10.81 -1.49
C LYS A 191 -6.94 9.78 -0.38
N MET A 192 -5.76 9.73 0.23
CA MET A 192 -5.50 8.99 1.46
C MET A 192 -4.43 9.69 2.29
N VAL A 193 -4.57 9.63 3.61
CA VAL A 193 -3.54 10.08 4.55
C VAL A 193 -3.00 8.85 5.29
N GLY A 194 -1.68 8.78 5.42
CA GLY A 194 -1.01 7.68 6.09
C GLY A 194 0.38 8.09 6.58
N TYR A 195 1.05 7.18 7.25
CA TYR A 195 2.46 7.32 7.62
C TYR A 195 3.33 6.56 6.64
N HIS A 196 4.32 7.22 6.06
CA HIS A 196 5.38 6.56 5.32
C HIS A 196 6.59 6.35 6.22
N VAL A 197 7.10 5.13 6.24
CA VAL A 197 8.29 4.77 7.01
C VAL A 197 9.43 4.45 6.07
N SER A 198 10.55 5.13 6.24
CA SER A 198 11.78 4.90 5.50
C SER A 198 12.87 4.39 6.44
N THR A 199 13.75 3.52 5.94
CA THR A 199 14.94 3.12 6.72
C THR A 199 16.08 4.09 6.48
N LEU A 200 16.63 4.63 7.55
CA LEU A 200 17.87 5.40 7.57
C LEU A 200 19.01 4.49 8.01
N HIS A 201 20.11 4.46 7.26
CA HIS A 201 21.25 3.62 7.62
C HIS A 201 22.24 4.44 8.45
N VAL A 202 22.45 4.02 9.70
CA VAL A 202 23.48 4.56 10.60
C VAL A 202 24.58 3.50 10.70
N GLY A 203 25.62 3.66 9.89
CA GLY A 203 26.73 2.71 9.78
C GLY A 203 27.94 3.13 10.61
N ASN A 204 29.13 2.72 10.15
CA ASN A 204 30.40 3.08 10.79
C ASN A 204 30.88 4.50 10.44
N ASN A 205 29.99 5.37 9.93
CA ASN A 205 30.31 6.70 9.40
C ASN A 205 29.85 7.82 10.35
N TYR A 206 29.96 7.61 11.65
CA TYR A 206 29.69 8.66 12.64
C TYR A 206 30.71 9.79 12.49
N ASP A 207 30.20 11.01 12.39
CA ASP A 207 30.99 12.23 12.34
C ASP A 207 31.25 12.69 13.78
N PHE A 208 32.46 12.46 14.29
CA PHE A 208 32.84 12.83 15.65
C PHE A 208 32.97 14.33 15.85
N ASP A 209 33.34 15.08 14.80
CA ASP A 209 33.50 16.53 14.86
C ASP A 209 32.13 17.21 14.97
N GLN A 210 31.16 16.75 14.19
CA GLN A 210 29.79 17.31 14.18
C GLN A 210 28.82 16.57 15.13
N LYS A 211 29.23 15.45 15.71
CA LYS A 211 28.45 14.60 16.63
C LYS A 211 27.14 14.11 16.02
N GLY A 212 27.24 13.25 15.00
CA GLY A 212 26.06 12.69 14.33
C GLY A 212 26.35 11.94 13.04
N TYR A 213 25.33 11.81 12.19
CA TYR A 213 25.40 11.07 10.93
C TYR A 213 24.90 11.91 9.75
N TRP A 214 25.65 11.89 8.64
CA TRP A 214 25.11 12.31 7.34
C TRP A 214 24.28 11.19 6.72
N LEU A 215 23.00 11.48 6.46
CA LEU A 215 22.02 10.52 5.98
C LEU A 215 21.44 10.95 4.63
N VAL A 216 21.16 9.96 3.80
CA VAL A 216 20.53 10.14 2.49
C VAL A 216 19.12 9.59 2.54
N HIS A 217 18.14 10.39 2.12
CA HIS A 217 16.73 9.99 2.12
C HIS A 217 16.06 10.26 0.76
N PRO A 218 15.57 9.23 0.05
CA PRO A 218 14.87 9.39 -1.21
C PRO A 218 13.57 10.20 -1.08
N LEU A 219 13.36 11.09 -2.05
CA LEU A 219 12.09 11.80 -2.27
C LEU A 219 11.13 11.02 -3.17
N GLN A 220 11.48 9.80 -3.58
CA GLN A 220 10.56 8.93 -4.31
C GLN A 220 10.11 7.78 -3.40
N LEU A 221 8.80 7.56 -3.29
CA LEU A 221 8.25 6.46 -2.48
C LEU A 221 8.03 5.23 -3.37
N ASN A 222 8.94 4.26 -3.29
CA ASN A 222 8.79 3.01 -4.05
C ASN A 222 7.99 1.93 -3.29
N ASP A 223 7.87 2.06 -1.97
CA ASP A 223 7.43 0.97 -1.07
C ASP A 223 5.99 1.17 -0.52
N VAL A 224 5.24 2.11 -1.09
CA VAL A 224 3.83 2.34 -0.72
C VAL A 224 2.91 1.28 -1.35
N PHE A 225 3.28 0.76 -2.52
CA PHE A 225 2.52 -0.24 -3.26
C PHE A 225 3.39 -1.47 -3.50
N PHE A 226 2.85 -2.65 -3.18
CA PHE A 226 3.63 -3.88 -3.14
C PHE A 226 3.87 -4.54 -4.52
N LEU A 227 3.17 -4.11 -5.59
CA LEU A 227 3.16 -4.83 -6.87
C LEU A 227 4.04 -4.21 -7.96
N LYS A 228 4.95 -5.04 -8.49
CA LYS A 228 5.60 -4.92 -9.81
C LYS A 228 5.47 -6.27 -10.54
N PRO A 229 4.38 -6.53 -11.30
CA PRO A 229 4.63 -7.08 -12.65
C PRO A 229 3.60 -6.76 -13.74
N SER A 230 2.48 -6.06 -13.50
CA SER A 230 1.56 -5.68 -14.61
C SER A 230 0.58 -4.54 -14.31
N GLY A 231 0.94 -3.68 -13.37
CA GLY A 231 0.23 -2.44 -13.07
C GLY A 231 1.20 -1.56 -12.29
N ILE A 232 2.10 -0.91 -13.00
CA ILE A 232 3.14 -0.09 -12.40
C ILE A 232 2.39 1.04 -11.66
N HIS A 233 2.54 1.13 -10.34
CA HIS A 233 2.17 2.36 -9.64
C HIS A 233 3.39 3.29 -9.69
N SER A 234 3.19 4.59 -9.94
CA SER A 234 4.16 5.64 -9.60
C SER A 234 3.73 6.37 -8.37
N MET A 235 4.71 6.72 -7.56
CA MET A 235 4.61 7.84 -6.64
C MET A 235 5.55 8.94 -7.13
N THR A 236 5.00 10.14 -7.28
CA THR A 236 5.76 11.35 -7.56
C THR A 236 5.58 12.30 -6.38
N PHE A 237 6.69 12.81 -5.86
CA PHE A 237 6.62 13.85 -4.83
C PHE A 237 6.20 15.17 -5.48
N LEU A 238 5.10 15.74 -5.00
CA LEU A 238 4.62 17.04 -5.43
C LEU A 238 4.53 17.97 -4.21
N PRO A 239 5.47 18.92 -4.07
CA PRO A 239 5.39 19.94 -3.03
C PRO A 239 4.04 20.66 -3.10
N SER A 240 3.31 20.64 -1.99
CA SER A 240 2.01 21.27 -1.83
C SER A 240 2.02 22.40 -0.80
N ALA A 241 3.07 22.47 0.02
CA ALA A 241 3.28 23.49 1.03
C ALA A 241 4.57 24.30 0.78
N SER A 242 4.67 25.46 1.41
CA SER A 242 5.85 26.34 1.31
C SER A 242 7.12 25.65 1.81
N PHE A 243 7.07 24.96 2.94
CA PHE A 243 8.23 24.26 3.53
C PHE A 243 8.80 23.17 2.61
N GLU A 244 7.94 22.44 1.87
CA GLU A 244 8.40 21.45 0.89
C GLU A 244 9.08 22.11 -0.31
N THR A 245 8.54 23.25 -0.74
CA THR A 245 9.12 24.04 -1.84
C THR A 245 10.49 24.60 -1.44
N GLU A 246 10.63 25.08 -0.20
CA GLU A 246 11.91 25.54 0.33
C GLU A 246 12.93 24.41 0.48
N LEU A 247 12.50 23.25 1.00
CA LEU A 247 13.34 22.05 1.07
C LEU A 247 13.88 21.67 -0.30
N MET A 248 13.01 21.62 -1.32
CA MET A 248 13.41 21.31 -2.70
C MET A 248 14.43 22.30 -3.28
N LYS A 249 14.35 23.60 -2.93
CA LYS A 249 15.31 24.62 -3.38
C LYS A 249 16.68 24.47 -2.73
N LYS A 250 16.74 24.00 -1.48
CA LYS A 250 17.98 23.83 -0.72
C LYS A 250 18.68 22.50 -1.00
N THR A 251 18.02 21.59 -1.69
CA THR A 251 18.54 20.25 -1.98
C THR A 251 19.27 20.24 -3.32
N SER A 252 20.48 19.66 -3.36
CA SER A 252 21.30 19.53 -4.58
C SER A 252 20.76 18.49 -5.57
N SER A 253 20.03 17.49 -5.08
CA SER A 253 19.44 16.40 -5.84
C SER A 253 17.94 16.58 -6.05
N LYS A 254 17.46 16.22 -7.24
CA LYS A 254 16.02 16.17 -7.54
C LYS A 254 15.30 14.98 -6.91
N ASN A 255 16.04 13.97 -6.43
CA ASN A 255 15.51 12.65 -6.09
C ASN A 255 15.75 12.22 -4.64
N HIS A 256 16.61 12.90 -3.89
CA HIS A 256 16.91 12.61 -2.50
C HIS A 256 17.30 13.88 -1.74
N VAL A 257 17.19 13.85 -0.41
CA VAL A 257 17.67 14.86 0.52
C VAL A 257 18.82 14.27 1.32
N ASP A 258 19.93 15.00 1.39
CA ASP A 258 21.04 14.73 2.30
C ASP A 258 20.92 15.63 3.52
N PHE A 259 20.80 15.04 4.71
CA PHE A 259 20.66 15.79 5.95
C PHE A 259 21.48 15.18 7.08
N PHE A 260 21.87 16.01 8.04
CA PHE A 260 22.58 15.60 9.23
C PHE A 260 21.60 15.24 10.34
N LEU A 261 21.79 14.06 10.92
CA LEU A 261 21.11 13.63 12.14
C LEU A 261 22.07 13.75 13.32
N GLN A 262 21.84 14.74 14.16
CA GLN A 262 22.60 14.91 15.38
C GLN A 262 22.32 13.74 16.35
N MET A 263 23.39 13.19 16.91
CA MET A 263 23.33 12.06 17.85
C MET A 263 24.60 12.11 18.69
N ASP A 264 24.50 11.98 20.00
CA ASP A 264 25.69 11.97 20.86
C ASP A 264 26.48 10.65 20.74
N GLU A 265 27.77 10.72 21.10
CA GLU A 265 28.69 9.58 21.01
C GLU A 265 28.23 8.38 21.84
N GLY A 266 27.65 8.61 23.02
CA GLY A 266 27.16 7.55 23.88
C GLY A 266 25.98 6.81 23.27
N THR A 267 25.04 7.54 22.67
CA THR A 267 23.94 6.95 21.91
C THR A 267 24.46 6.19 20.70
N ALA A 268 25.38 6.76 19.92
CA ALA A 268 25.97 6.10 18.75
C ALA A 268 26.71 4.80 19.13
N GLU A 269 27.50 4.83 20.20
CA GLU A 269 28.20 3.66 20.74
C GLU A 269 27.21 2.59 21.21
N ARG A 270 26.11 2.98 21.87
CA ARG A 270 25.04 2.05 22.25
C ARG A 270 24.43 1.37 21.01
N LEU A 271 24.06 2.13 19.98
CA LEU A 271 23.49 1.57 18.76
C LEU A 271 24.45 0.56 18.11
N MET A 272 25.75 0.88 18.04
CA MET A 272 26.77 -0.05 17.56
C MET A 272 26.86 -1.32 18.40
N LYS A 273 26.90 -1.19 19.73
CA LYS A 273 26.93 -2.32 20.68
C LYS A 273 25.68 -3.18 20.60
N GLU A 274 24.52 -2.60 20.32
CA GLU A 274 23.26 -3.34 20.13
C GLU A 274 23.09 -3.88 18.70
N GLY A 275 24.03 -3.57 17.80
CA GLY A 275 23.95 -3.97 16.38
C GLY A 275 22.87 -3.24 15.59
N ILE A 276 22.36 -2.12 16.10
CA ILE A 276 21.36 -1.28 15.44
C ILE A 276 22.06 -0.43 14.40
N SER A 277 21.87 -0.78 13.13
CA SER A 277 22.41 -0.05 11.97
C SER A 277 21.34 0.65 11.13
N LYS A 278 20.07 0.56 11.57
CA LYS A 278 18.92 1.11 10.87
C LYS A 278 18.03 1.85 11.84
N LEU A 279 17.68 3.07 11.49
CA LEU A 279 16.63 3.86 12.13
C LEU A 279 15.43 3.96 11.18
N TYR A 280 14.29 4.37 11.71
CA TYR A 280 13.04 4.45 10.98
C TYR A 280 12.52 5.88 10.97
N LEU A 281 12.59 6.53 9.80
CA LEU A 281 12.07 7.87 9.58
C LEU A 281 10.59 7.79 9.20
N VAL A 282 9.73 8.35 10.03
CA VAL A 282 8.28 8.32 9.91
C VAL A 282 7.79 9.70 9.50
N LYS A 283 7.09 9.76 8.37
CA LYS A 283 6.56 11.01 7.80
C LYS A 283 5.06 10.86 7.58
N LYS A 284 4.26 11.82 8.05
CA LYS A 284 2.84 11.85 7.74
C LYS A 284 2.66 12.38 6.32
N ILE A 285 2.10 11.57 5.42
CA ILE A 285 1.94 11.90 4.01
C ILE A 285 0.47 11.90 3.59
N LYS A 286 0.16 12.73 2.61
CA LYS A 286 -1.09 12.72 1.88
C LYS A 286 -0.81 12.27 0.45
N MET A 287 -1.49 11.21 0.03
CA MET A 287 -1.42 10.67 -1.32
C MET A 287 -2.68 11.05 -2.09
N VAL A 288 -2.52 11.36 -3.37
CA VAL A 288 -3.61 11.78 -4.27
C VAL A 288 -3.40 11.11 -5.62
N TYR A 289 -4.45 10.54 -6.21
CA TYR A 289 -4.36 10.07 -7.59
C TYR A 289 -4.13 11.25 -8.53
N SER A 290 -3.24 11.09 -9.51
CA SER A 290 -2.86 12.21 -10.39
C SER A 290 -3.98 12.70 -11.29
N GLY A 291 -5.03 11.89 -11.50
CA GLY A 291 -6.09 12.15 -12.46
C GLY A 291 -5.66 11.95 -13.91
N LYS A 292 -4.43 11.46 -14.16
CA LYS A 292 -3.95 11.21 -15.52
C LYS A 292 -4.82 10.13 -16.19
N PRO A 293 -5.46 10.43 -17.33
CA PRO A 293 -6.32 9.47 -17.99
C PRO A 293 -5.52 8.24 -18.44
N LEU A 294 -6.13 7.07 -18.30
CA LEU A 294 -5.60 5.81 -18.81
C LEU A 294 -6.13 5.62 -20.23
N SER A 295 -5.24 5.31 -21.16
CA SER A 295 -5.61 4.91 -22.53
C SER A 295 -5.94 3.42 -22.62
N ARG A 296 -5.32 2.62 -21.73
CA ARG A 296 -5.44 1.16 -21.66
C ARG A 296 -5.42 0.71 -20.20
N PRO A 297 -6.02 -0.45 -19.87
CA PRO A 297 -6.04 -0.94 -18.50
C PRO A 297 -4.65 -1.38 -17.99
N ASN A 298 -3.67 -1.60 -18.86
CA ASN A 298 -2.29 -1.89 -18.45
C ASN A 298 -1.42 -0.64 -18.26
N ASP A 299 -1.97 0.56 -18.47
CA ASP A 299 -1.23 1.80 -18.24
C ASP A 299 -0.88 1.98 -16.76
N ARG A 300 0.21 2.71 -16.52
CA ARG A 300 0.75 3.02 -15.19
C ARG A 300 -0.25 3.89 -14.42
N LEU A 301 -0.56 3.51 -13.18
CA LEU A 301 -1.31 4.37 -12.27
C LEU A 301 -0.35 5.35 -11.60
N GLU A 302 -0.62 6.65 -11.72
CA GLU A 302 0.25 7.67 -11.15
C GLU A 302 -0.41 8.32 -9.94
N PHE A 303 0.33 8.42 -8.85
CA PHE A 303 -0.09 9.07 -7.63
C PHE A 303 0.93 10.13 -7.28
N ASN A 304 0.42 11.22 -6.73
CA ASN A 304 1.21 12.28 -6.16
C ASN A 304 1.18 12.15 -4.64
N TYR A 305 2.23 12.61 -3.97
CA TYR A 305 2.20 12.74 -2.53
C TYR A 305 2.90 14.01 -2.05
N SER A 306 2.46 14.46 -0.87
CA SER A 306 3.08 15.53 -0.11
C SER A 306 3.08 15.18 1.39
N HIS A 307 3.89 15.90 2.15
CA HIS A 307 3.89 15.84 3.60
C HIS A 307 2.72 16.63 4.17
N VAL A 308 2.07 16.07 5.19
CA VAL A 308 0.94 16.71 5.88
C VAL A 308 1.42 17.82 6.81
N ASN A 309 2.58 17.65 7.41
CA ASN A 309 3.24 18.60 8.29
C ASN A 309 4.75 18.58 8.05
N LYS A 310 5.44 19.50 8.72
CA LYS A 310 6.90 19.66 8.63
C LYS A 310 7.69 18.72 9.55
N GLU A 311 7.02 17.86 10.28
CA GLU A 311 7.63 17.01 11.31
C GLU A 311 7.90 15.61 10.76
N MET A 312 9.07 15.07 11.10
CA MET A 312 9.43 13.69 10.81
C MET A 312 9.97 13.04 12.08
N ASP A 313 9.33 11.97 12.51
CA ASP A 313 9.76 11.24 13.71
C ASP A 313 10.82 10.21 13.33
N VAL A 314 11.85 10.05 14.15
CA VAL A 314 12.88 9.01 14.00
C VAL A 314 12.72 8.01 15.14
N TYR A 315 12.65 6.72 14.80
CA TYR A 315 12.54 5.62 15.74
C TYR A 315 13.74 4.68 15.64
N LEU A 316 14.07 4.03 16.76
CA LEU A 316 15.18 3.07 16.84
C LEU A 316 14.79 1.66 16.40
N ASP A 317 13.49 1.34 16.37
CA ASP A 317 12.96 0.00 16.12
C ASP A 317 11.90 -0.04 15.01
N GLU A 318 11.77 -1.21 14.36
CA GLU A 318 10.83 -1.39 13.24
C GLU A 318 9.36 -1.31 13.68
N ALA A 319 9.04 -1.57 14.94
CA ALA A 319 7.69 -1.50 15.49
C ALA A 319 7.27 -0.05 15.83
N LEU A 320 8.19 0.93 15.70
CA LEU A 320 7.97 2.35 16.00
C LEU A 320 7.56 2.59 17.46
N THR A 321 8.21 1.88 18.39
CA THR A 321 7.93 1.95 19.83
C THR A 321 8.95 2.79 20.60
N GLN A 322 10.18 2.87 20.10
CA GLN A 322 11.30 3.60 20.68
C GLN A 322 11.57 4.87 19.88
N HIS A 323 10.83 5.93 20.20
CA HIS A 323 11.06 7.25 19.61
C HIS A 323 12.44 7.77 20.02
N PHE A 324 13.21 8.27 19.05
CA PHE A 324 14.53 8.84 19.27
C PHE A 324 14.49 10.37 19.25
N THR A 325 13.98 10.94 18.15
CA THR A 325 13.90 12.39 17.98
C THR A 325 12.85 12.76 16.95
N THR A 326 12.45 14.03 16.93
CA THR A 326 11.59 14.61 15.90
C THR A 326 12.38 15.68 15.16
N LEU A 327 12.49 15.52 13.85
CA LEU A 327 13.12 16.47 12.95
C LEU A 327 12.08 17.43 12.38
N SER A 328 12.45 18.70 12.22
CA SER A 328 11.66 19.68 11.49
C SER A 328 12.28 19.96 10.13
N MET A 329 11.49 19.88 9.06
CA MET A 329 11.93 20.22 7.70
C MET A 329 12.45 21.66 7.56
N ASP A 330 11.99 22.59 8.40
CA ASP A 330 12.44 23.99 8.39
C ASP A 330 13.92 24.12 8.78
N ASN A 331 14.35 23.26 9.71
CA ASN A 331 15.64 23.35 10.41
C ASN A 331 16.53 22.14 10.12
N LEU A 332 16.30 21.42 9.02
CA LEU A 332 17.22 20.37 8.60
C LEU A 332 18.59 20.98 8.30
N ILE A 333 19.63 20.40 8.90
CA ILE A 333 21.01 20.67 8.51
C ILE A 333 21.26 19.89 7.23
N LEU A 334 21.19 20.57 6.09
CA LEU A 334 21.33 19.97 4.78
C LEU A 334 22.78 19.96 4.34
N LYS A 335 23.16 18.94 3.58
CA LYS A 335 24.48 18.93 2.94
C LYS A 335 24.48 19.98 1.84
N THR A 336 25.26 21.03 2.00
CA THR A 336 25.39 22.06 0.97
C THR A 336 26.08 21.46 -0.28
N PRO A 337 25.68 21.89 -1.49
CA PRO A 337 26.31 21.47 -2.74
C PRO A 337 27.82 21.68 -2.77
#